data_AF-A0ABD5STE6-F1
#
_entry.id   AF-A0ABD5STE6-F1
#
_cell.length_a   1.000
_cell.length_b   1.000
_cell.length_c   1.000
_cell.angle_alpha   90.00
_cell.angle_beta   90.00
_cell.angle_gamma   90.00
#
_symmetry.space_group_name_H-M   'P 1'
#
loop_
_entity.id
_entity.type
_entity.pdbx_description
1 polymer ?
#
loop_
_entity_poly.entity_id
_entity_poly.type
_entity_poly.pdbx_seq_one_letter_code
_entity_poly.pdbx_strand_id
1 'polypeptide(L)' 'MRDPQEDLFLVEALAEHHTDRMDGQPERASRAWALAGEIATSHGLEMENVLRKQK' A
#
# COMPACT_ATOMS: atom_id res chain seq x y z
N MET A 1 5.79 9.99 -15.28
CA MET A 1 6.43 8.77 -14.76
C MET A 1 6.65 9.07 -13.29
N ARG A 2 6.01 8.37 -12.36
CA ARG A 2 6.31 8.54 -10.93
C ARG A 2 7.67 7.92 -10.64
N ASP A 3 8.40 8.51 -9.71
CA ASP A 3 9.65 7.93 -9.27
C ASP A 3 9.38 6.65 -8.45
N PRO A 4 10.19 5.58 -8.58
CA PRO A 4 10.00 4.36 -7.81
C PRO A 4 9.98 4.56 -6.29
N GLN A 5 10.68 5.57 -5.77
CA GLN A 5 10.64 5.90 -4.35
C GLN A 5 9.32 6.58 -3.94
N GLU A 6 8.73 7.41 -4.81
CA GLU A 6 7.41 7.99 -4.57
C GLU A 6 6.32 6.92 -4.55
N ASP A 7 6.40 5.92 -5.43
CA ASP A 7 5.45 4.82 -5.47
C ASP A 7 5.58 3.90 -4.24
N LEU A 8 6.80 3.64 -3.76
CA LEU A 8 7.02 2.95 -2.48
C LEU A 8 6.38 3.71 -1.31
N PHE A 9 6.58 5.03 -1.24
CA PHE A 9 5.97 5.87 -0.20
C PHE A 9 4.43 5.86 -0.27
N LEU A 10 3.89 5.84 -1.49
CA LEU A 10 2.45 5.76 -1.72
C LEU A 10 1.88 4.41 -1.29
N VAL A 11 2.58 3.32 -1.56
CA VAL A 11 2.20 1.97 -1.11
C VAL A 11 2.14 1.91 0.42
N GLU A 12 3.11 2.49 1.11
CA GLU A 12 3.17 2.56 2.57
C GLU A 12 2.00 3.36 3.13
N ALA A 13 1.76 4.57 2.62
CA ALA A 13 0.65 5.41 3.04
C ALA A 13 -0.72 4.73 2.84
N LEU A 14 -0.88 3.97 1.75
CA LEU A 14 -2.11 3.21 1.49
C LEU A 14 -2.27 2.02 2.45
N ALA A 15 -1.17 1.37 2.83
CA ALA A 15 -1.18 0.29 3.80
C ALA A 15 -1.52 0.78 5.21
N GLU A 16 -0.95 1.91 5.64
CA GLU A 16 -1.32 2.57 6.90
C GLU A 16 -2.80 3.00 6.89
N HIS A 17 -3.25 3.61 5.78
CA HIS A 17 -4.64 4.01 5.62
C HIS A 17 -5.61 2.83 5.71
N HIS A 18 -5.22 1.66 5.19
CA HIS A 18 -6.00 0.44 5.34
C HIS A 18 -6.18 0.12 6.82
N THR A 19 -5.09 -0.02 7.58
CA THR A 19 -5.14 -0.35 9.01
C THR A 19 -5.95 0.66 9.81
N ASP A 20 -5.74 1.96 9.60
CA ASP A 20 -6.44 3.02 10.34
C ASP A 20 -7.94 3.11 10.07
N ARG A 21 -8.38 2.66 8.89
CA ARG A 21 -9.77 2.84 8.44
C ARG A 21 -10.58 1.56 8.39
N MET A 22 -9.99 0.40 8.67
CA MET A 22 -10.72 -0.88 8.61
C MET A 22 -11.96 -0.91 9.52
N ASP A 23 -11.91 -0.30 10.70
CA ASP A 23 -13.02 -0.35 11.66
C ASP A 23 -14.15 0.63 11.33
N GLY A 24 -13.84 1.74 10.66
CA GLY A 24 -14.82 2.81 10.37
C GLY A 24 -15.30 2.87 8.93
N GLN A 25 -14.46 2.45 7.98
CA GLN A 25 -14.69 2.53 6.54
C GLN A 25 -14.04 1.34 5.81
N PRO A 26 -14.51 0.11 6.08
CA PRO A 26 -13.86 -1.11 5.59
C PRO A 26 -13.77 -1.16 4.06
N GLU A 27 -14.77 -0.69 3.31
CA GLU A 27 -14.71 -0.72 1.84
C GLU A 27 -13.64 0.22 1.29
N ARG A 28 -13.41 1.37 1.94
CA ARG A 28 -12.33 2.30 1.56
C ARG A 28 -10.97 1.75 1.95
N ALA A 29 -10.86 1.15 3.13
CA ALA A 29 -9.65 0.49 3.58
C ALA A 29 -9.26 -0.66 2.62
N SER A 30 -10.21 -1.52 2.23
CA SER A 30 -9.96 -2.60 1.26
C SER A 30 -9.54 -2.09 -0.11
N ARG A 31 -10.13 -0.98 -0.59
CA ARG A 31 -9.72 -0.36 -1.86
C ARG A 31 -8.31 0.21 -1.79
N ALA A 32 -7.94 0.86 -0.68
CA ALA A 32 -6.59 1.37 -0.48
C ALA A 32 -5.56 0.22 -0.51
N TRP A 33 -5.87 -0.89 0.16
CA TRP A 33 -5.04 -2.09 0.13
C TRP A 33 -4.89 -2.70 -1.27
N ALA A 34 -5.98 -2.80 -2.03
CA ALA A 34 -5.94 -3.30 -3.40
C ALA A 34 -5.05 -2.41 -4.30
N LEU A 35 -5.20 -1.09 -4.19
CA LEU A 35 -4.39 -0.13 -4.95
C LEU A 35 -2.90 -0.21 -4.58
N ALA A 36 -2.58 -0.37 -3.28
CA ALA A 36 -1.22 -0.59 -2.82
C ALA A 36 -0.61 -1.86 -3.45
N GLY A 37 -1.39 -2.95 -3.51
CA GLY A 37 -0.99 -4.20 -4.15
C GLY A 37 -0.72 -4.07 -5.64
N GLU A 38 -1.56 -3.33 -6.38
CA GLU A 38 -1.35 -3.06 -7.80
C GLU A 38 -0.05 -2.28 -8.05
N ILE A 39 0.20 -1.23 -7.26
CA ILE A 39 1.42 -0.43 -7.36
C ILE A 39 2.65 -1.28 -7.00
N ALA A 40 2.63 -2.00 -5.89
CA ALA A 40 3.74 -2.88 -5.50
C ALA A 40 4.06 -3.92 -6.58
N THR A 41 3.04 -4.55 -7.15
CA THR A 41 3.19 -5.53 -8.25
C THR A 41 3.82 -4.89 -9.48
N SER A 42 3.47 -3.64 -9.80
CA SER A 42 4.06 -2.91 -10.93
C SER A 42 5.57 -2.65 -10.77
N HIS A 43 6.06 -2.67 -9.52
CA HIS A 43 7.48 -2.56 -9.17
C HIS A 43 8.14 -3.93 -8.90
N GLY A 44 7.45 -5.04 -9.14
CA GLY A 44 7.95 -6.40 -8.88
C GLY A 44 8.07 -6.72 -7.38
N LEU A 45 7.31 -6.04 -6.53
CA LEU A 45 7.29 -6.23 -5.08
C LEU A 45 5.98 -6.89 -4.64
N GLU A 46 6.07 -7.75 -3.63
CA GLU A 46 4.90 -8.25 -2.92
C GLU A 46 4.62 -7.36 -1.70
N MET A 47 3.36 -7.15 -1.35
CA MET A 47 2.99 -6.28 -0.23
C MET A 47 3.61 -6.71 1.11
N GLU A 48 3.72 -8.02 1.38
CA GLU A 48 4.41 -8.50 2.58
C GLU A 48 5.87 -8.04 2.62
N ASN A 49 6.55 -7.99 1.47
CA ASN A 49 7.95 -7.57 1.40
C ASN A 49 8.10 -6.05 1.56
N VAL A 50 7.14 -5.26 1.08
CA VAL A 50 7.11 -3.81 1.31
C VAL A 50 6.94 -3.51 2.80
N LEU A 51 5.99 -4.18 3.45
CA LEU A 51 5.73 -4.01 4.88
C LEU A 51 6.86 -4.54 5.77
N ARG A 52 7.59 -5.58 5.33
CA ARG A 52 8.68 -6.17 6.11
C ARG A 52 9.97 -5.33 6.03
N LYS A 53 10.16 -4.53 4.98
CA LYS A 53 11.31 -3.59 4.84
C LYS A 53 11.19 -2.35 5.75
N GLN A 54 10.01 -2.11 6.31
CA GLN A 54 9.67 -0.96 7.16
C GLN A 54 9.80 -1.25 8.67
N LYS A 55 10.03 -2.52 9.07
CA LYS A 55 10.35 -2.91 10.46
C LYS A 55 11.84 -3.05 10.67
#